data_AF-A0A9E3UTZ5-F1
#
_entry.id   AF-A0A9E3UTZ5-F1
#
_cell.length_a   1.000
_cell.length_b   1.000
_cell.length_c   1.000
_cell.angle_alpha   90.00
_cell.angle_beta   90.00
_cell.angle_gamma   90.00
#
_symmetry.space_group_name_H-M   'P 1'
#
loop_
_entity.id
_entity.type
_entity.pdbx_description
1 polymer ?
#
loop_
_entity_poly.entity_id
_entity_poly.type
_entity_poly.pdbx_seq_one_letter_code
_entity_poly.pdbx_strand_id
1 'polypeptide(L)'
;MNNTVISPDTLLPVLRDTFRRVLADLPPDIAARLKPARKPRRHGSRNSVILSALRDRHQKSSVIEPYYLQYEHVFDPDHAYSGGTDWYLQFYLNPNRVYQNPDAIVARLDTALPKVCPDGFTWYRTPNSLALIHRFNFPHPLDTLPDYLAPRYVRLISAVHPILSPILDAFDADWTPEERAAVIAGRTPARPRNAAPHPHARELSRGISLRLRNQVLALYHHRCACCGADGDTPLEIDHAIPVSLGGLTRLDNLQPLCAPCHDTKGTQIIHYLPKP
;
A
#
# COMPACT_ATOMS: atom_id res chain seq x y z
N MET A 1 -25.51 -9.88 4.34
CA MET A 1 -24.38 -10.11 3.41
C MET A 1 -23.11 -9.90 4.21
N ASN A 2 -22.25 -10.91 4.35
CA ASN A 2 -21.03 -10.78 5.15
C ASN A 2 -20.09 -9.76 4.50
N ASN A 3 -19.98 -8.58 5.12
CA ASN A 3 -19.08 -7.53 4.68
C ASN A 3 -17.66 -7.94 5.07
N THR A 4 -17.01 -8.75 4.24
CA THR A 4 -15.64 -9.22 4.51
C THR A 4 -14.72 -8.02 4.54
N VAL A 5 -14.13 -7.74 5.70
CA VAL A 5 -13.18 -6.63 5.86
C VAL A 5 -11.94 -6.93 5.01
N ILE A 6 -11.64 -6.03 4.07
CA ILE A 6 -10.46 -6.15 3.21
C ILE A 6 -9.21 -5.77 4.02
N SER A 7 -8.28 -6.71 4.11
CA SER A 7 -7.03 -6.61 4.87
C SER A 7 -5.92 -7.36 4.12
N PRO A 8 -4.64 -7.18 4.48
CA PRO A 8 -3.56 -7.95 3.88
C PRO A 8 -3.75 -9.47 4.00
N ASP A 9 -4.31 -9.94 5.11
CA ASP A 9 -4.49 -11.37 5.38
C ASP A 9 -5.67 -11.94 4.59
N THR A 10 -6.79 -11.21 4.50
CA THR A 10 -7.95 -11.62 3.70
C THR A 10 -7.67 -11.57 2.20
N LEU A 11 -6.75 -10.69 1.76
CA LEU A 11 -6.31 -10.63 0.37
C LEU A 11 -5.24 -11.66 0.00
N LEU A 12 -4.43 -12.13 0.96
CA LEU A 12 -3.32 -13.04 0.66
C LEU A 12 -3.70 -14.27 -0.20
N PRO A 13 -4.74 -15.06 0.12
CA PRO A 13 -5.11 -16.22 -0.69
C PRO A 13 -5.61 -15.82 -2.08
N VAL A 14 -6.43 -14.76 -2.15
CA VAL A 14 -6.99 -14.21 -3.40
C VAL A 14 -5.86 -13.79 -4.34
N LEU A 15 -4.86 -13.08 -3.82
CA LEU A 15 -3.77 -12.54 -4.62
C LEU A 15 -2.74 -13.58 -5.03
N ARG A 16 -2.56 -14.64 -4.22
CA ARG A 16 -1.79 -15.82 -4.64
C ARG A 16 -2.44 -16.49 -5.85
N ASP A 17 -3.77 -16.64 -5.84
CA ASP A 17 -4.48 -17.20 -6.98
C ASP A 17 -4.41 -16.29 -8.21
N THR A 18 -4.61 -14.98 -8.03
CA THR A 18 -4.43 -13.98 -9.11
C THR A 18 -3.05 -14.12 -9.75
N PHE A 19 -1.96 -14.10 -8.98
CA PHE A 19 -0.62 -14.17 -9.55
C PHE A 19 -0.29 -15.54 -10.17
N ARG A 20 -0.82 -16.63 -9.61
CA ARG A 20 -0.69 -17.96 -10.21
C ARG A 20 -1.32 -17.99 -11.61
N ARG A 21 -2.53 -17.46 -11.76
CA ARG A 21 -3.23 -17.37 -13.07
C ARG A 21 -2.49 -16.46 -14.03
N VAL A 22 -2.08 -15.27 -13.59
CA VAL A 22 -1.30 -14.34 -14.41
C VAL A 22 -0.03 -14.98 -14.94
N LEU A 23 0.75 -15.66 -14.10
CA LEU A 23 1.99 -16.30 -14.53
C LEU A 23 1.75 -17.51 -15.46
N ALA A 24 0.62 -18.20 -15.30
CA ALA A 24 0.25 -19.33 -16.18
C ALA A 24 -0.16 -18.87 -17.59
N ASP A 25 -0.81 -17.71 -17.68
CA ASP A 25 -1.39 -17.19 -18.94
C ASP A 25 -0.46 -16.20 -19.68
N LEU A 26 0.70 -15.86 -19.09
CA LEU A 26 1.71 -15.02 -19.72
C LEU A 26 2.60 -15.81 -20.70
N PRO A 27 3.19 -15.15 -21.71
CA PRO A 27 4.26 -15.75 -22.50
C PRO A 27 5.37 -16.33 -21.60
N PRO A 28 5.87 -17.55 -21.85
CA PRO A 28 6.78 -18.24 -20.93
C PRO A 28 8.06 -17.47 -20.60
N ASP A 29 8.62 -16.76 -21.57
CA ASP A 29 9.80 -15.90 -21.42
C ASP A 29 9.54 -14.71 -20.49
N ILE A 30 8.37 -14.09 -20.59
CA ILE A 30 7.93 -13.01 -19.69
C ILE A 30 7.62 -13.56 -18.30
N ALA A 31 6.87 -14.66 -18.21
CA ALA A 31 6.49 -15.28 -16.94
C ALA A 31 7.72 -15.70 -16.12
N ALA A 32 8.76 -16.23 -16.79
CA ALA A 32 10.01 -16.64 -16.17
C ALA A 32 10.78 -15.47 -15.52
N ARG A 33 10.57 -14.23 -15.94
CA ARG A 33 11.20 -13.04 -15.33
C ARG A 33 10.43 -12.54 -14.12
N LEU A 34 9.11 -12.68 -14.11
CA LEU A 34 8.30 -12.08 -13.06
C LEU A 34 8.32 -12.86 -11.74
N LYS A 35 8.20 -12.12 -10.65
CA LYS A 35 8.14 -12.65 -9.28
C LYS A 35 7.08 -11.90 -8.47
N PRO A 36 6.12 -12.61 -7.84
CA PRO A 36 5.11 -11.99 -7.00
C PRO A 36 5.69 -11.54 -5.66
N ALA A 37 5.10 -10.49 -5.10
CA ALA A 37 5.29 -10.12 -3.71
C ALA A 37 4.82 -11.26 -2.80
N ARG A 38 5.57 -11.53 -1.71
CA ARG A 38 5.26 -12.62 -0.78
C ARG A 38 3.94 -12.41 -0.03
N LYS A 39 3.62 -11.15 0.27
CA LYS A 39 2.41 -10.74 0.97
C LYS A 39 1.98 -9.35 0.53
N PRO A 40 0.67 -9.03 0.59
CA PRO A 40 0.20 -7.68 0.45
C PRO A 40 0.77 -6.80 1.56
N ARG A 41 0.96 -5.52 1.27
CA ARG A 41 1.50 -4.54 2.22
C ARG A 41 0.61 -3.32 2.28
N ARG A 42 0.65 -2.63 3.42
CA ARG A 42 0.01 -1.32 3.58
C ARG A 42 0.93 -0.23 3.03
N HIS A 43 0.35 0.82 2.46
CA HIS A 43 1.12 1.94 1.93
C HIS A 43 1.80 2.72 3.07
N GLY A 44 3.05 3.13 2.86
CA GLY A 44 3.90 3.68 3.93
C GLY A 44 3.38 4.97 4.57
N SER A 45 2.65 5.80 3.84
CA SER A 45 2.05 7.03 4.38
C SER A 45 0.54 6.98 4.54
N ARG A 46 -0.11 5.89 4.11
CA ARG A 46 -1.58 5.74 4.16
C ARG A 46 -1.92 4.28 4.47
N ASN A 47 -2.10 3.99 5.75
CA ASN A 47 -2.25 2.62 6.24
C ASN A 47 -3.52 1.91 5.73
N SER A 48 -4.55 2.66 5.33
CA SER A 48 -5.78 2.15 4.71
C SER A 48 -5.56 1.57 3.31
N VAL A 49 -4.54 2.05 2.60
CA VAL A 49 -4.22 1.60 1.23
C VAL A 49 -3.42 0.31 1.28
N ILE A 50 -3.88 -0.72 0.59
CA ILE A 50 -3.24 -2.04 0.52
C ILE A 50 -2.81 -2.31 -0.92
N LEU A 51 -1.58 -2.78 -1.10
CA LEU A 51 -1.03 -3.06 -2.42
C LEU A 51 -0.26 -4.38 -2.44
N SER A 52 -0.26 -5.02 -3.60
CA SER A 52 0.56 -6.18 -3.91
C SER A 52 0.97 -6.14 -5.38
N ALA A 53 2.10 -6.75 -5.70
CA ALA A 53 2.75 -6.51 -6.98
C ALA A 53 3.45 -7.74 -7.57
N LEU A 54 3.60 -7.71 -8.89
CA LEU A 54 4.54 -8.51 -9.67
C LEU A 54 5.70 -7.60 -10.11
N ARG A 55 6.93 -8.09 -10.00
CA ARG A 55 8.14 -7.38 -10.41
C ARG A 55 9.07 -8.28 -11.20
N ASP A 56 9.92 -7.69 -12.03
CA ASP A 56 10.98 -8.40 -12.72
C ASP A 56 12.07 -8.82 -11.71
N ARG A 57 12.49 -10.09 -11.74
CA ARG A 57 13.54 -10.61 -10.85
C ARG A 57 14.95 -10.13 -11.22
N HIS A 58 15.14 -9.67 -12.45
CA HIS A 58 16.39 -9.09 -12.95
C HIS A 58 16.53 -7.61 -12.59
N GLN A 59 15.47 -6.97 -12.09
CA GLN A 59 15.55 -5.60 -11.61
C GLN A 59 16.53 -5.48 -10.44
N LYS A 60 17.67 -4.83 -10.68
CA LYS A 60 18.67 -4.52 -9.65
C LYS A 60 18.29 -3.26 -8.88
N SER A 61 18.42 -3.30 -7.56
CA SER A 61 18.18 -2.13 -6.70
C SER A 61 19.18 -0.99 -6.93
N SER A 62 20.33 -1.27 -7.54
CA SER A 62 21.31 -0.27 -7.99
C SER A 62 20.79 0.58 -9.15
N VAL A 63 19.79 0.08 -9.90
CA VAL A 63 19.26 0.70 -11.11
C VAL A 63 17.95 1.40 -10.76
N ILE A 64 17.00 0.67 -10.18
CA ILE A 64 15.73 1.21 -9.69
C ILE A 64 15.34 0.50 -8.40
N GLU A 65 14.95 1.27 -7.40
CA GLU A 65 14.46 0.72 -6.14
C GLU A 65 13.21 -0.17 -6.38
N PRO A 66 13.16 -1.41 -5.84
CA PRO A 66 12.16 -2.41 -6.23
C PRO A 66 10.68 -2.07 -6.03
N TYR A 67 10.33 -1.16 -5.13
CA TYR A 67 8.95 -0.73 -4.90
C TYR A 67 8.51 0.42 -5.82
N TYR A 68 9.44 1.01 -6.57
CA TYR A 68 9.18 2.14 -7.45
C TYR A 68 9.26 1.79 -8.95
N LEU A 69 9.31 0.49 -9.28
CA LEU A 69 9.04 -0.04 -10.61
C LEU A 69 8.35 -1.40 -10.45
N GLN A 70 7.06 -1.49 -10.75
CA GLN A 70 6.29 -2.72 -10.55
C GLN A 70 4.95 -2.73 -11.30
N TYR A 71 4.38 -3.91 -11.49
CA TYR A 71 2.96 -4.09 -11.83
C TYR A 71 2.19 -4.35 -10.55
N GLU A 72 1.31 -3.44 -10.17
CA GLU A 72 0.62 -3.50 -8.88
C GLU A 72 -0.87 -3.28 -9.01
N HIS A 73 -1.63 -4.01 -8.23
CA HIS A 73 -3.01 -3.65 -7.93
C HIS A 73 -3.05 -3.09 -6.52
N VAL A 74 -3.97 -2.17 -6.32
CA VAL A 74 -4.10 -1.40 -5.10
C VAL A 74 -5.56 -1.33 -4.73
N PHE A 75 -5.84 -1.60 -3.45
CA PHE A 75 -7.09 -1.30 -2.78
C PHE A 75 -6.92 0.01 -2.02
N ASP A 76 -7.73 1.01 -2.35
CA ASP A 76 -7.67 2.38 -1.84
C ASP A 76 -9.09 2.83 -1.48
N PRO A 77 -9.63 2.38 -0.33
CA PRO A 77 -11.03 2.62 0.05
C PRO A 77 -11.34 4.08 0.35
N ASP A 78 -10.31 4.89 0.66
CA ASP A 78 -10.45 6.32 0.94
C ASP A 78 -10.28 7.17 -0.33
N HIS A 79 -10.13 6.53 -1.49
CA HIS A 79 -9.91 7.15 -2.80
C HIS A 79 -8.76 8.14 -2.83
N ALA A 80 -7.74 7.88 -2.04
CA ALA A 80 -6.69 8.82 -1.72
C ALA A 80 -5.74 9.03 -2.93
N TYR A 81 -5.68 8.06 -3.85
CA TYR A 81 -4.88 8.01 -5.08
C TYR A 81 -5.68 7.51 -6.29
N SER A 82 -6.70 6.67 -6.04
CA SER A 82 -7.44 5.95 -7.06
C SER A 82 -8.38 6.80 -7.90
N GLY A 83 -8.59 8.08 -7.58
CA GLY A 83 -9.45 8.96 -8.37
C GLY A 83 -10.94 8.58 -8.33
N GLY A 84 -11.43 8.16 -7.15
CA GLY A 84 -12.86 7.91 -6.88
C GLY A 84 -13.31 6.46 -7.04
N THR A 85 -12.37 5.50 -7.07
CA THR A 85 -12.68 4.06 -7.15
C THR A 85 -11.97 3.29 -6.05
N ASP A 86 -12.53 2.18 -5.59
CA ASP A 86 -11.89 1.42 -4.50
C ASP A 86 -10.62 0.69 -4.95
N TRP A 87 -10.48 0.45 -6.26
CA TRP A 87 -9.39 -0.34 -6.82
C TRP A 87 -8.74 0.30 -8.03
N TYR A 88 -7.46 0.03 -8.19
CA TYR A 88 -6.79 0.19 -9.48
C TYR A 88 -5.71 -0.85 -9.70
N LEU A 89 -5.46 -1.17 -10.97
CA LEU A 89 -4.33 -1.97 -11.45
C LEU A 89 -3.45 -1.06 -12.29
N GLN A 90 -2.14 -1.08 -12.05
CA GLN A 90 -1.21 -0.26 -12.80
C GLN A 90 0.13 -0.91 -13.08
N PHE A 91 0.75 -0.47 -14.18
CA PHE A 91 2.21 -0.40 -14.27
C PHE A 91 2.62 0.93 -13.63
N TYR A 92 3.59 0.90 -12.72
CA TYR A 92 4.07 2.09 -12.02
C TYR A 92 5.58 2.18 -12.07
N LEU A 93 6.09 3.36 -12.45
CA LEU A 93 7.47 3.77 -12.29
C LEU A 93 7.52 5.15 -11.62
N ASN A 94 8.36 5.30 -10.58
CA ASN A 94 8.75 6.61 -10.07
C ASN A 94 10.07 7.07 -10.69
N PRO A 95 10.08 8.09 -11.57
CA PRO A 95 11.28 8.62 -12.19
C PRO A 95 12.36 9.03 -11.17
N ASN A 96 11.96 9.58 -10.02
CA ASN A 96 12.88 10.03 -8.97
C ASN A 96 13.53 8.90 -8.19
N ARG A 97 13.27 7.65 -8.57
CA ARG A 97 13.79 6.43 -7.94
C ARG A 97 14.57 5.56 -8.92
N VAL A 98 14.77 6.07 -10.15
CA VAL A 98 15.76 5.56 -11.09
C VAL A 98 17.11 6.16 -10.74
N TYR A 99 18.13 5.32 -10.56
CA TYR A 99 19.48 5.69 -10.13
C TYR A 99 20.44 5.76 -11.30
N GLN A 100 20.41 4.76 -12.18
CA GLN A 100 21.27 4.68 -13.35
C GLN A 100 20.55 5.24 -14.57
N ASN A 101 21.20 6.18 -15.27
CA ASN A 101 20.71 6.76 -16.52
C ASN A 101 19.21 7.17 -16.49
N PRO A 102 18.76 7.92 -15.46
CA PRO A 102 17.35 8.23 -15.27
C PRO A 102 16.71 8.89 -16.50
N ASP A 103 17.40 9.83 -17.14
CA ASP A 103 16.86 10.54 -18.30
C ASP A 103 16.64 9.60 -19.49
N ALA A 104 17.58 8.70 -19.76
CA ALA A 104 17.47 7.74 -20.86
C ALA A 104 16.34 6.72 -20.63
N ILE A 105 16.26 6.16 -19.41
CA ILE A 105 15.20 5.20 -19.04
C ILE A 105 13.83 5.87 -19.11
N VAL A 106 13.70 7.05 -18.50
CA VAL A 106 12.44 7.80 -18.43
C VAL A 106 12.01 8.21 -19.84
N ALA A 107 12.90 8.78 -20.67
CA ALA A 107 12.55 9.20 -22.02
C ALA A 107 12.07 8.04 -22.91
N ARG A 108 12.73 6.88 -22.81
CA ARG A 108 12.36 5.69 -23.59
C ARG A 108 10.98 5.17 -23.18
N LEU A 109 10.70 5.10 -21.88
CA LEU A 109 9.41 4.66 -21.37
C LEU A 109 8.29 5.67 -21.64
N ASP A 110 8.54 6.96 -21.44
CA ASP A 110 7.59 8.06 -21.72
C ASP A 110 7.17 8.07 -23.20
N THR A 111 8.09 7.76 -24.12
CA THR A 111 7.81 7.65 -25.56
C THR A 111 7.05 6.38 -25.93
N ALA A 112 7.33 5.27 -25.26
CA ALA A 112 6.83 3.95 -25.66
C ALA A 112 5.49 3.58 -25.01
N LEU A 113 5.31 3.87 -23.72
CA LEU A 113 4.14 3.43 -22.94
C LEU A 113 2.80 3.94 -23.50
N PRO A 114 2.65 5.20 -23.98
CA PRO A 114 1.39 5.64 -24.58
C PRO A 114 0.99 4.82 -25.81
N LYS A 115 1.98 4.33 -26.59
CA LYS A 115 1.76 3.59 -27.84
C LYS A 115 1.34 2.14 -27.60
N VAL A 116 1.67 1.60 -26.44
CA VAL A 116 1.32 0.22 -26.04
C VAL A 116 0.27 0.20 -24.93
N CYS A 117 -0.37 1.33 -24.64
CA CYS A 117 -1.41 1.40 -23.61
C CYS A 117 -2.57 0.46 -23.98
N PRO A 118 -2.82 -0.61 -23.21
CA PRO A 118 -3.85 -1.58 -23.57
C PRO A 118 -5.25 -1.06 -23.26
N ASP A 119 -6.26 -1.63 -23.91
CA ASP A 119 -7.66 -1.25 -23.71
C ASP A 119 -8.08 -1.32 -22.23
N GLY A 120 -8.79 -0.27 -21.80
CA GLY A 120 -9.23 -0.09 -20.43
C GLY A 120 -8.17 0.50 -19.49
N PHE A 121 -6.97 0.80 -19.97
CA PHE A 121 -5.94 1.54 -19.23
C PHE A 121 -5.83 2.98 -19.74
N THR A 122 -5.38 3.87 -18.85
CA THR A 122 -5.07 5.25 -19.19
C THR A 122 -3.61 5.56 -18.86
N TRP A 123 -2.95 6.25 -19.78
CA TRP A 123 -1.59 6.76 -19.61
C TRP A 123 -1.55 7.98 -18.68
N TYR A 124 -0.60 7.98 -17.75
CA TYR A 124 -0.33 9.09 -16.83
C TYR A 124 1.15 9.43 -16.77
N ARG A 125 1.45 10.71 -16.95
CA ARG A 125 2.77 11.30 -16.74
C ARG A 125 2.69 12.46 -15.76
N THR A 126 3.37 12.30 -14.63
CA THR A 126 3.70 13.39 -13.69
C THR A 126 5.21 13.36 -13.38
N PRO A 127 5.79 14.39 -12.74
CA PRO A 127 7.19 14.35 -12.31
C PRO A 127 7.55 13.12 -11.45
N ASN A 128 6.57 12.55 -10.74
CA ASN A 128 6.76 11.44 -9.78
C ASN A 128 6.19 10.10 -10.23
N SER A 129 5.60 10.04 -11.42
CA SER A 129 4.91 8.85 -11.90
C SER A 129 4.92 8.78 -13.43
N LEU A 130 5.36 7.65 -13.95
CA LEU A 130 4.98 7.14 -15.28
C LEU A 130 4.11 5.91 -15.01
N ALA A 131 2.86 5.93 -15.48
CA ALA A 131 1.93 4.85 -15.17
C ALA A 131 0.91 4.58 -16.27
N LEU A 132 0.53 3.31 -16.41
CA LEU A 132 -0.66 2.88 -17.13
C LEU A 132 -1.64 2.36 -16.10
N ILE A 133 -2.80 2.99 -15.93
CA ILE A 133 -3.71 2.73 -14.79
C ILE A 133 -5.09 2.32 -15.30
N HIS A 134 -5.60 1.20 -14.79
CA HIS A 134 -6.98 0.76 -14.90
C HIS A 134 -7.66 0.92 -13.54
N ARG A 135 -8.68 1.78 -13.44
CA ARG A 135 -9.46 2.06 -12.22
C ARG A 135 -10.79 1.34 -12.25
N PHE A 136 -11.24 0.78 -11.14
CA PHE A 136 -12.49 0.03 -11.08
C PHE A 136 -13.05 -0.10 -9.66
N ASN A 137 -14.37 -0.30 -9.58
CA ASN A 137 -15.03 -0.79 -8.37
C ASN A 137 -15.34 -2.27 -8.55
N PHE A 138 -15.32 -3.03 -7.45
CA PHE A 138 -15.53 -4.48 -7.49
C PHE A 138 -16.61 -4.91 -6.49
N PRO A 139 -17.91 -4.75 -6.83
CA PRO A 139 -19.03 -5.06 -5.95
C PRO A 139 -19.37 -6.56 -5.97
N HIS A 140 -18.36 -7.42 -5.98
CA HIS A 140 -18.48 -8.87 -6.06
C HIS A 140 -17.70 -9.54 -4.92
N PRO A 141 -18.00 -10.80 -4.59
CA PRO A 141 -17.24 -11.57 -3.61
C PRO A 141 -15.73 -11.55 -3.90
N LEU A 142 -14.92 -11.31 -2.88
CA LEU A 142 -13.49 -11.05 -3.03
C LEU A 142 -12.72 -12.24 -3.65
N ASP A 143 -13.20 -13.46 -3.44
CA ASP A 143 -12.67 -14.68 -4.04
C ASP A 143 -12.85 -14.77 -5.57
N THR A 144 -13.75 -13.98 -6.15
CA THR A 144 -13.93 -13.83 -7.61
C THR A 144 -13.03 -12.77 -8.24
N LEU A 145 -12.33 -11.97 -7.42
CA LEU A 145 -11.39 -10.95 -7.90
C LEU A 145 -10.29 -11.49 -8.85
N PRO A 146 -9.75 -12.71 -8.70
CA PRO A 146 -8.77 -13.26 -9.63
C PRO A 146 -9.29 -13.36 -11.07
N ASP A 147 -10.56 -13.71 -11.26
CA ASP A 147 -11.19 -13.80 -12.59
C ASP A 147 -11.23 -12.42 -13.29
N TYR A 148 -11.39 -11.36 -12.50
CA TYR A 148 -11.37 -9.99 -13.00
C TYR A 148 -9.95 -9.48 -13.25
N LEU A 149 -9.03 -9.67 -12.31
CA LEU A 149 -7.69 -9.10 -12.34
C LEU A 149 -6.74 -9.83 -13.28
N ALA A 150 -6.75 -11.17 -13.30
CA ALA A 150 -5.77 -11.95 -14.05
C ALA A 150 -5.70 -11.58 -15.55
N PRO A 151 -6.80 -11.57 -16.31
CA PRO A 151 -6.74 -11.21 -17.73
C PRO A 151 -6.26 -9.76 -17.97
N ARG A 152 -6.57 -8.82 -17.05
CA ARG A 152 -6.12 -7.43 -17.15
C ARG A 152 -4.63 -7.29 -16.87
N TYR A 153 -4.12 -8.05 -15.90
CA TYR A 153 -2.68 -8.17 -15.64
C TYR A 153 -1.94 -8.72 -16.85
N VAL A 154 -2.43 -9.80 -17.46
CA VAL A 154 -1.82 -10.42 -18.64
C VAL A 154 -1.75 -9.42 -19.79
N ARG A 155 -2.84 -8.69 -20.07
CA ARG A 155 -2.85 -7.64 -21.11
C ARG A 155 -1.82 -6.55 -20.83
N LEU A 156 -1.81 -6.01 -19.60
CA LEU A 156 -0.88 -4.96 -19.20
C LEU A 156 0.58 -5.41 -19.31
N ILE A 157 0.91 -6.56 -18.74
CA ILE A 157 2.27 -7.08 -18.73
C ILE A 157 2.72 -7.42 -20.14
N SER A 158 1.88 -8.08 -20.95
CA SER A 158 2.24 -8.45 -22.32
C SER A 158 2.50 -7.23 -23.20
N ALA A 159 1.82 -6.11 -22.95
CA ALA A 159 2.05 -4.87 -23.68
C ALA A 159 3.32 -4.13 -23.23
N VAL A 160 3.60 -4.11 -21.91
CA VAL A 160 4.69 -3.29 -21.34
C VAL A 160 6.02 -4.04 -21.26
N HIS A 161 6.01 -5.31 -20.89
CA HIS A 161 7.23 -6.03 -20.55
C HIS A 161 8.24 -6.17 -21.70
N PRO A 162 7.82 -6.36 -22.97
CA PRO A 162 8.75 -6.38 -24.10
C PRO A 162 9.56 -5.08 -24.29
N ILE A 163 9.05 -3.94 -23.81
CA ILE A 163 9.78 -2.66 -23.80
C ILE A 163 10.64 -2.55 -22.54
N LEU A 164 10.14 -3.04 -21.41
CA LEU A 164 10.78 -2.90 -20.11
C LEU A 164 11.99 -3.81 -19.96
N SER A 165 11.90 -5.09 -20.33
CA SER A 165 12.98 -6.06 -20.07
C SER A 165 14.30 -5.68 -20.75
N PRO A 166 14.36 -5.21 -22.02
CA PRO A 166 15.63 -4.79 -22.61
C PRO A 166 16.22 -3.54 -21.95
N ILE A 167 15.39 -2.69 -21.33
CA ILE A 167 15.88 -1.53 -20.56
C ILE A 167 16.53 -2.02 -19.26
N LEU A 168 15.88 -2.93 -18.55
CA LEU A 168 16.43 -3.50 -17.32
C LEU A 168 17.73 -4.27 -17.59
N ASP A 169 17.78 -5.03 -18.69
CA ASP A 169 18.96 -5.81 -19.06
C ASP A 169 20.12 -4.91 -19.55
N ALA A 170 19.83 -3.75 -20.14
CA ALA A 170 20.86 -2.79 -20.58
C ALA A 170 21.50 -1.99 -19.43
N PHE A 171 20.81 -1.89 -18.29
CA PHE A 171 21.26 -1.15 -17.12
C PHE A 171 21.31 -2.10 -15.93
N ASP A 172 22.31 -2.97 -15.86
CA ASP A 172 22.42 -4.03 -14.84
C ASP A 172 23.62 -3.87 -13.90
N ALA A 173 24.35 -2.75 -14.00
CA ALA A 173 25.56 -2.52 -13.23
C ALA A 173 25.29 -2.60 -11.71
N ASP A 174 26.11 -3.37 -11.00
CA ASP A 174 26.06 -3.47 -9.56
C ASP A 174 26.82 -2.28 -8.94
N TRP A 175 26.08 -1.25 -8.52
CA TRP A 175 26.63 -0.10 -7.77
C TRP A 175 26.76 -0.40 -6.27
N THR A 176 27.79 0.16 -5.65
CA THR A 176 27.96 0.11 -4.19
C THR A 176 26.90 0.98 -3.49
N PRO A 177 26.63 0.74 -2.18
CA PRO A 177 25.75 1.60 -1.40
C PRO A 177 26.16 3.08 -1.41
N GLU A 178 27.46 3.38 -1.45
CA GLU A 178 28.03 4.73 -1.45
C GLU A 178 27.75 5.46 -2.76
N GLU A 179 27.94 4.80 -3.91
CA GLU A 179 27.60 5.34 -5.23
C GLU A 179 26.10 5.68 -5.32
N ARG A 180 25.26 4.79 -4.80
CA ARG A 180 23.81 5.03 -4.70
C ARG A 180 23.49 6.22 -3.78
N ALA A 181 24.15 6.31 -2.62
CA ALA A 181 23.95 7.38 -1.66
C ALA A 181 24.36 8.75 -2.23
N ALA A 182 25.48 8.82 -2.97
CA ALA A 182 25.93 10.03 -3.63
C ALA A 182 24.90 10.56 -4.65
N VAL A 183 24.34 9.65 -5.46
CA VAL A 183 23.28 10.01 -6.42
C VAL A 183 21.98 10.42 -5.72
N ILE A 184 21.64 9.85 -4.56
CA ILE A 184 20.48 10.27 -3.77
C ILE A 184 20.72 11.67 -3.17
N ALA A 185 21.92 11.94 -2.65
CA ALA A 185 22.28 13.21 -2.02
C ALA A 185 22.23 14.39 -3.00
N GLY A 186 22.58 14.16 -4.27
CA GLY A 186 22.51 15.17 -5.32
C GLY A 186 21.10 15.47 -5.86
N ARG A 187 20.05 14.77 -5.41
CA ARG A 187 18.68 14.96 -5.93
C ARG A 187 17.97 16.12 -5.25
N THR A 188 17.39 17.00 -6.05
CA THR A 188 16.33 17.91 -5.61
C THR A 188 15.01 17.12 -5.54
N PRO A 189 14.40 16.92 -4.36
CA PRO A 189 13.15 16.18 -4.26
C PRO A 189 12.02 16.93 -4.99
N ALA A 190 11.32 16.22 -5.88
CA ALA A 190 10.22 16.77 -6.69
C ALA A 190 8.98 17.21 -5.89
N ARG A 191 8.91 16.86 -4.60
CA ARG A 191 8.05 17.54 -3.62
C ARG A 191 8.92 18.05 -2.49
N PRO A 192 8.74 19.30 -2.02
CA PRO A 192 9.26 19.65 -0.71
C PRO A 192 8.71 18.64 0.29
N ARG A 193 9.52 18.19 1.25
CA ARG A 193 9.12 17.24 2.31
C ARG A 193 7.92 17.73 3.16
N ASN A 194 7.45 18.95 2.89
CA ASN A 194 6.35 19.65 3.52
C ASN A 194 5.08 19.61 2.65
N ALA A 195 4.70 18.46 2.10
CA ALA A 195 3.29 18.29 1.72
C ALA A 195 2.47 18.47 3.00
N ALA A 196 1.46 19.34 2.98
CA ALA A 196 0.57 19.52 4.13
C ALA A 196 0.14 18.12 4.62
N PRO A 197 0.29 17.80 5.92
CA PRO A 197 -0.15 16.52 6.45
C PRO A 197 -1.60 16.28 6.01
N HIS A 198 -1.94 15.03 5.70
CA HIS A 198 -3.34 14.66 5.51
C HIS A 198 -4.14 15.26 6.68
N PRO A 199 -5.32 15.87 6.45
CA PRO A 199 -6.06 16.54 7.52
C PRO A 199 -6.32 15.62 8.73
N HIS A 200 -6.31 14.30 8.51
CA HIS A 200 -6.45 13.25 9.52
C HIS A 200 -5.20 12.39 9.77
N ALA A 201 -3.99 12.84 9.39
CA ALA A 201 -2.75 12.06 9.58
C ALA A 201 -2.51 11.65 11.04
N ARG A 202 -2.95 12.49 11.99
CA ARG A 202 -2.88 12.20 13.43
C ARG A 202 -3.85 11.09 13.84
N GLU A 203 -5.04 11.05 13.25
CA GLU A 203 -6.06 10.02 13.53
C GLU A 203 -5.65 8.67 12.92
N LEU A 204 -4.88 8.67 11.83
CA LEU A 204 -4.34 7.45 11.21
C LEU A 204 -3.10 6.89 11.92
N SER A 205 -2.50 7.65 12.85
CA SER A 205 -1.34 7.23 13.62
C SER A 205 -1.73 6.35 14.79
N ARG A 206 -0.91 5.34 15.12
CA ARG A 206 -1.03 4.57 16.38
C ARG A 206 -0.69 5.41 17.61
N GLY A 207 0.04 6.51 17.43
CA GLY A 207 0.53 7.34 18.52
C GLY A 207 -0.62 8.11 19.19
N ILE A 208 -0.88 7.80 20.45
CA ILE A 208 -1.86 8.52 21.27
C ILE A 208 -1.12 9.67 21.96
N SER A 209 -1.47 10.91 21.63
CA SER A 209 -0.89 12.09 22.28
C SER A 209 -1.27 12.14 23.77
N LEU A 210 -0.42 12.75 24.59
CA LEU A 210 -0.70 12.96 26.03
C LEU A 210 -2.04 13.69 26.25
N ARG A 211 -2.36 14.67 25.40
CA ARG A 211 -3.64 15.38 25.45
C ARG A 211 -4.82 14.42 25.27
N LEU A 212 -4.77 13.58 24.22
CA LEU A 212 -5.85 12.64 23.92
C LEU A 212 -5.96 11.55 25.01
N ARG A 213 -4.83 11.06 25.51
CA ARG A 213 -4.79 10.15 26.67
C ARG A 213 -5.53 10.74 27.87
N ASN A 214 -5.25 12.00 28.21
CA ASN A 214 -5.90 12.65 29.35
C ASN A 214 -7.39 12.87 29.12
N GLN A 215 -7.82 13.20 27.88
CA GLN A 215 -9.24 13.33 27.54
C GLN A 215 -10.00 12.00 27.70
N VAL A 216 -9.40 10.90 27.25
CA VAL A 216 -9.97 9.56 27.41
C VAL A 216 -10.04 9.20 28.90
N LEU A 217 -8.97 9.38 29.67
CA LEU A 217 -9.00 9.08 31.11
C LEU A 217 -10.06 9.89 31.85
N ALA A 218 -10.20 11.18 31.55
CA ALA A 218 -11.21 12.03 32.17
C ALA A 218 -12.64 11.57 31.84
N LEU A 219 -12.90 11.18 30.57
CA LEU A 219 -14.21 10.68 30.13
C LEU A 219 -14.64 9.40 30.86
N TYR A 220 -13.67 8.56 31.22
CA TYR A 220 -13.90 7.30 31.91
C TYR A 220 -13.57 7.37 33.42
N HIS A 221 -13.54 8.57 34.00
CA HIS A 221 -13.30 8.80 35.43
C HIS A 221 -12.01 8.13 35.96
N HIS A 222 -10.97 8.06 35.14
CA HIS A 222 -9.72 7.36 35.45
C HIS A 222 -9.91 5.89 35.82
N ARG A 223 -10.93 5.23 35.25
CA ARG A 223 -11.25 3.82 35.48
C ARG A 223 -11.12 3.01 34.22
N CYS A 224 -10.82 1.72 34.38
CA CYS A 224 -10.90 0.76 33.28
C CYS A 224 -12.34 0.67 32.76
N ALA A 225 -12.53 0.86 31.46
CA ALA A 225 -13.85 0.81 30.82
C ALA A 225 -14.51 -0.59 30.92
N CYS A 226 -13.70 -1.66 30.92
CA CYS A 226 -14.18 -3.02 31.02
C CYS A 226 -14.52 -3.43 32.45
N CYS A 227 -13.56 -3.43 33.38
CA CYS A 227 -13.77 -3.94 34.74
C CYS A 227 -14.15 -2.86 35.76
N GLY A 228 -13.83 -1.58 35.53
CA GLY A 228 -14.08 -0.49 36.48
C GLY A 228 -12.98 -0.24 37.51
N ALA A 229 -11.85 -0.97 37.42
CA ALA A 229 -10.66 -0.73 38.25
C ALA A 229 -10.23 0.74 38.18
N ASP A 230 -9.86 1.33 39.32
CA ASP A 230 -9.57 2.76 39.48
C ASP A 230 -8.12 3.14 39.14
N GLY A 231 -7.82 4.43 39.30
CA GLY A 231 -6.59 5.08 38.86
C GLY A 231 -5.30 4.60 39.51
N ASP A 232 -5.39 3.78 40.56
CA ASP A 232 -4.22 3.11 41.16
C ASP A 232 -3.74 1.93 40.29
N THR A 233 -4.60 1.42 39.41
CA THR A 233 -4.23 0.42 38.40
C THR A 233 -3.70 1.12 37.15
N PRO A 234 -2.50 0.76 36.64
CA PRO A 234 -2.02 1.30 35.37
C PRO A 234 -2.99 1.02 34.22
N LEU A 235 -3.45 2.09 33.57
CA LEU A 235 -4.36 2.02 32.42
C LEU A 235 -3.61 2.28 31.10
N GLU A 236 -3.84 1.41 30.14
CA GLU A 236 -3.45 1.55 28.75
C GLU A 236 -4.61 2.13 27.96
N ILE A 237 -4.32 3.03 27.02
CA ILE A 237 -5.36 3.55 26.12
C ILE A 237 -5.38 2.66 24.89
N ASP A 238 -6.50 2.00 24.69
CA ASP A 238 -6.72 1.01 23.65
C ASP A 238 -7.75 1.50 22.64
N HIS A 239 -7.67 0.98 21.41
CA HIS A 239 -8.62 1.27 20.35
C HIS A 239 -9.75 0.25 20.35
N ALA A 240 -11.00 0.71 20.52
CA ALA A 240 -12.19 -0.14 20.47
C ALA A 240 -12.28 -0.93 19.15
N ILE A 241 -12.07 -0.26 18.01
CA ILE A 241 -11.70 -0.86 16.73
C ILE A 241 -10.16 -0.86 16.63
N PRO A 242 -9.48 -2.01 16.58
CA PRO A 242 -8.02 -2.06 16.50
C PRO A 242 -7.45 -1.36 15.26
N VAL A 243 -6.27 -0.75 15.40
CA VAL A 243 -5.58 -0.10 14.26
C VAL A 243 -5.26 -1.08 13.14
N SER A 244 -5.01 -2.36 13.45
CA SER A 244 -4.81 -3.41 12.43
C SER A 244 -6.03 -3.61 11.52
N LEU A 245 -7.23 -3.27 12.00
CA LEU A 245 -8.52 -3.36 11.30
C LEU A 245 -9.02 -2.00 10.80
N GLY A 246 -8.21 -0.94 10.87
CA GLY A 246 -8.55 0.39 10.36
C GLY A 246 -9.15 1.35 11.38
N GLY A 247 -9.10 1.03 12.67
CA GLY A 247 -9.54 1.94 13.72
C GLY A 247 -8.70 3.22 13.79
N LEU A 248 -9.40 4.35 13.92
CA LEU A 248 -8.80 5.68 14.01
C LEU A 248 -8.48 6.05 15.47
N THR A 249 -7.42 6.83 15.68
CA THR A 249 -7.06 7.44 16.96
C THR A 249 -7.91 8.69 17.20
N ARG A 250 -9.16 8.45 17.59
CA ARG A 250 -10.18 9.47 17.88
C ARG A 250 -10.82 9.17 19.25
N LEU A 251 -11.32 10.22 19.91
CA LEU A 251 -11.87 10.11 21.27
C LEU A 251 -12.99 9.06 21.39
N ASP A 252 -13.82 8.92 20.35
CA ASP A 252 -14.93 7.97 20.24
C ASP A 252 -14.50 6.51 20.03
N ASN A 253 -13.25 6.27 19.60
CA ASN A 253 -12.69 4.94 19.38
C ASN A 253 -11.63 4.57 20.42
N LEU A 254 -11.37 5.41 21.43
CA LEU A 254 -10.39 5.14 22.47
C LEU A 254 -11.06 4.85 23.81
N GLN A 255 -10.50 3.89 24.53
CA GLN A 255 -10.98 3.46 25.85
C GLN A 255 -9.81 3.08 26.75
N PRO A 256 -9.84 3.40 28.05
CA PRO A 256 -8.81 2.98 28.98
C PRO A 256 -9.07 1.55 29.46
N LEU A 257 -8.07 0.69 29.39
CA LEU A 257 -8.11 -0.69 29.87
C LEU A 257 -6.94 -0.96 30.82
N CYS A 258 -7.17 -1.72 31.89
CA CYS A 258 -6.05 -2.31 32.63
C CYS A 258 -5.44 -3.46 31.80
N ALA A 259 -4.18 -3.82 32.07
CA ALA A 259 -3.47 -4.84 31.30
C ALA A 259 -4.28 -6.16 31.12
N PRO A 260 -4.92 -6.75 32.16
CA PRO A 260 -5.72 -7.96 31.97
C PRO A 260 -6.91 -7.79 31.01
N CYS A 261 -7.60 -6.65 31.06
CA CYS A 261 -8.73 -6.38 30.17
C CYS A 261 -8.27 -6.09 28.74
N HIS A 262 -7.13 -5.39 28.59
CA HIS A 262 -6.51 -5.13 27.30
C HIS A 262 -6.09 -6.45 26.62
N ASP A 263 -5.42 -7.33 27.35
CA ASP A 263 -5.01 -8.66 26.87
C ASP A 263 -6.22 -9.52 26.47
N THR A 264 -7.29 -9.49 27.28
CA THR A 264 -8.52 -10.24 27.02
C THR A 264 -9.24 -9.75 25.76
N LYS A 265 -9.31 -8.42 25.55
CA LYS A 265 -9.89 -7.86 24.32
C LYS A 265 -9.04 -8.22 23.10
N GLY A 266 -7.72 -8.10 23.22
CA GLY A 266 -6.78 -8.30 22.12
C GLY A 266 -7.20 -7.54 20.85
N THR A 267 -7.40 -8.27 19.75
CA THR A 267 -7.78 -7.69 18.44
C THR A 267 -9.28 -7.71 18.17
N GLN A 268 -10.13 -7.92 19.17
CA GLN A 268 -11.58 -7.89 19.01
C GLN A 268 -12.08 -6.43 18.93
N ILE A 269 -13.20 -6.23 18.21
CA ILE A 269 -13.89 -4.94 18.16
C ILE A 269 -14.88 -4.87 19.33
N ILE A 270 -14.51 -4.18 20.40
CA ILE A 270 -15.33 -4.04 21.59
C ILE A 270 -15.32 -2.58 22.04
N HIS A 271 -16.52 -2.00 22.13
CA HIS A 271 -16.75 -0.67 22.69
C HIS A 271 -17.28 -0.80 24.12
N TYR A 272 -16.43 -0.47 25.09
CA TYR A 272 -16.86 -0.35 26.49
C TYR A 272 -17.37 1.06 26.75
N LEU A 273 -18.53 1.17 27.41
CA LEU A 273 -19.07 2.48 27.78
C LEU A 273 -18.45 2.96 29.10
N PRO A 274 -18.34 4.29 29.30
CA PRO A 274 -17.98 4.84 30.60
C PRO A 274 -18.91 4.30 31.69
N LYS A 275 -18.32 3.80 32.77
CA LYS A 275 -19.06 3.42 33.97
C LYS A 275 -19.20 4.66 34.87
N PRO A 276 -20.36 4.84 35.53
CA PRO A 276 -20.56 5.93 36.49
C PRO A 276 -19.61 5.82 37.69
#